data_AF-A0A932IY67-F1
#
_entry.id   AF-A0A932IY67-F1
#
_cell.length_a   1.000
_cell.length_b   1.000
_cell.length_c   1.000
_cell.angle_alpha   90.00
_cell.angle_beta   90.00
_cell.angle_gamma   90.00
#
_symmetry.space_group_name_H-M   'P 1'
#
loop_
_entity.id
_entity.type
_entity.pdbx_description
1 polymer ?
#
loop_
_entity_poly.entity_id
_entity_poly.type
_entity_poly.pdbx_seq_one_letter_code
_entity_poly.pdbx_strand_id
1 'polypeptide(L)'
;AQEKEIISDPKLLLVAVSALNQISLESMLASYQMAEVEIIRHLLRLDKIGFLQLLPNNRVKLLVSRTFRWLPHGPIQSYFLGLVENDFLTSRFDGEGEWMQLINVMLSRTSILQLQNRLKQLAKEVAAMHQTDAHLPFEERFAISCLLAARPWMPASFRQLLRQPPA
;
A
#
# COMPACT_ATOMS: atom_id res chain seq x y z
N ALA A 1 1.12 -7.13 -17.32
CA ALA A 1 -0.20 -7.71 -17.63
C ALA A 1 -0.97 -8.03 -16.36
N GLN A 2 -0.39 -8.84 -15.46
CA GLN A 2 -0.95 -9.21 -14.14
C GLN A 2 -1.46 -8.00 -13.32
N GLU A 3 -0.61 -7.00 -13.07
CA GLU A 3 -0.99 -5.83 -12.27
C GLU A 3 -2.17 -5.03 -12.84
N LYS A 4 -2.25 -4.89 -14.17
CA LYS A 4 -3.35 -4.18 -14.85
C LYS A 4 -4.67 -4.91 -14.71
N GLU A 5 -4.61 -6.23 -14.65
CA GLU A 5 -5.80 -7.05 -14.49
C GLU A 5 -6.38 -6.92 -13.07
N ILE A 6 -5.51 -6.94 -12.05
CA ILE A 6 -5.92 -6.81 -10.65
C ILE A 6 -6.61 -5.46 -10.42
N ILE A 7 -6.09 -4.35 -10.95
CA ILE A 7 -6.69 -3.01 -10.77
C ILE A 7 -7.97 -2.79 -11.58
N SER A 8 -8.25 -3.64 -12.58
CA SER A 8 -9.42 -3.47 -13.46
C SER A 8 -10.74 -3.88 -12.80
N ASP A 9 -10.68 -4.62 -11.69
CA ASP A 9 -11.82 -5.06 -10.91
C ASP A 9 -11.57 -4.76 -9.42
N PRO A 10 -12.30 -3.80 -8.82
CA PRO A 10 -12.13 -3.43 -7.41
C PRO A 10 -12.29 -4.61 -6.44
N LYS A 11 -13.14 -5.60 -6.77
CA LYS A 11 -13.34 -6.78 -5.91
C LYS A 11 -12.16 -7.74 -6.02
N LEU A 12 -11.60 -7.92 -7.22
CA LEU A 12 -10.37 -8.68 -7.41
C LEU A 12 -9.20 -8.04 -6.66
N LEU A 13 -9.06 -6.71 -6.73
CA LEU A 13 -8.06 -5.97 -5.96
C LEU A 13 -8.27 -6.12 -4.46
N LEU A 14 -9.52 -6.03 -3.99
CA LEU A 14 -9.84 -6.24 -2.58
C LEU A 14 -9.40 -7.61 -2.10
N VAL A 15 -9.78 -8.69 -2.81
CA VAL A 15 -9.37 -10.06 -2.46
C VAL A 15 -7.84 -10.21 -2.51
N ALA A 16 -7.16 -9.57 -3.46
CA ALA A 16 -5.70 -9.57 -3.54
C ALA A 16 -5.07 -8.89 -2.30
N VAL A 17 -5.58 -7.73 -1.90
CA VAL A 17 -5.13 -6.98 -0.71
C VAL A 17 -5.46 -7.75 0.57
N SER A 18 -6.63 -8.39 0.66
CA SER A 18 -7.00 -9.23 1.80
C SER A 18 -6.09 -10.44 1.92
N ALA A 19 -5.73 -11.08 0.81
CA ALA A 19 -4.75 -12.17 0.79
C ALA A 19 -3.35 -11.70 1.22
N LEU A 20 -2.90 -10.52 0.78
CA LEU A 20 -1.63 -9.91 1.22
C LEU A 20 -1.62 -9.67 2.74
N ASN A 21 -2.75 -9.22 3.29
CA ASN A 21 -2.93 -8.99 4.71
C ASN A 21 -3.28 -10.26 5.51
N GLN A 22 -3.21 -11.44 4.89
CA GLN A 22 -3.52 -12.73 5.54
C GLN A 22 -4.90 -12.74 6.21
N ILE A 23 -5.89 -12.11 5.58
CA ILE A 23 -7.28 -12.15 6.02
C ILE A 23 -7.88 -13.48 5.54
N SER A 24 -8.55 -14.23 6.43
CA SER A 24 -9.15 -15.51 6.07
C SER A 24 -10.40 -15.32 5.19
N LEU A 25 -10.82 -16.39 4.51
CA LEU A 25 -12.08 -16.37 3.76
C LEU A 25 -13.27 -16.04 4.68
N GLU A 26 -13.32 -16.57 5.90
CA GLU A 26 -14.41 -16.28 6.83
C GLU A 26 -14.44 -14.81 7.22
N SER A 27 -13.28 -14.22 7.52
CA SER A 27 -13.19 -12.78 7.82
C SER A 27 -13.57 -11.91 6.62
N MET A 28 -13.23 -12.32 5.39
CA MET A 28 -13.67 -11.61 4.17
C MET A 28 -15.19 -11.64 4.00
N LEU A 29 -15.81 -12.81 4.23
CA LEU A 29 -17.27 -12.98 4.18
C LEU A 29 -17.99 -12.16 5.26
N ALA A 30 -17.39 -12.04 6.43
CA ALA A 30 -17.94 -11.24 7.52
C ALA A 30 -17.78 -9.72 7.29
N SER A 31 -16.71 -9.31 6.60
CA SER A 31 -16.35 -7.88 6.48
C SER A 31 -16.85 -7.23 5.18
N TYR A 32 -17.03 -8.00 4.10
CA TYR A 32 -17.33 -7.46 2.78
C TYR A 32 -18.65 -7.98 2.23
N GLN A 33 -19.37 -7.12 1.51
CA GLN A 33 -20.61 -7.48 0.79
C GLN A 33 -20.29 -8.29 -0.48
N MET A 34 -19.79 -9.51 -0.31
CA MET A 34 -19.45 -10.42 -1.41
C MET A 34 -19.90 -11.84 -1.07
N ALA A 35 -20.39 -12.56 -2.08
CA ALA A 35 -20.75 -13.96 -1.92
C ALA A 35 -19.49 -14.85 -1.87
N GLU A 36 -19.57 -15.98 -1.19
CA GLU A 36 -18.46 -16.95 -1.12
C GLU A 36 -17.97 -17.38 -2.51
N VAL A 37 -18.90 -17.69 -3.41
CA VAL A 37 -18.60 -18.04 -4.81
C VAL A 37 -17.82 -16.93 -5.53
N GLU A 38 -18.09 -15.66 -5.20
CA GLU A 38 -17.41 -14.51 -5.78
C GLU A 38 -15.97 -14.40 -5.25
N ILE A 39 -15.76 -14.54 -3.94
CA ILE A 39 -14.42 -14.53 -3.34
C ILE A 39 -13.58 -15.69 -3.89
N ILE A 40 -14.14 -16.91 -3.92
CA ILE A 40 -13.44 -18.10 -4.45
C ILE A 40 -13.09 -17.90 -5.93
N ARG A 41 -13.98 -17.31 -6.74
CA ARG A 41 -13.69 -17.00 -8.15
C ARG A 41 -12.50 -16.05 -8.26
N HIS A 42 -12.43 -15.02 -7.42
CA HIS A 42 -11.28 -14.10 -7.41
C HIS A 42 -10.01 -14.77 -6.91
N LEU A 43 -10.07 -15.63 -5.88
CA LEU A 43 -8.91 -16.42 -5.42
C LEU A 43 -8.36 -17.34 -6.54
N LEU A 44 -9.24 -18.03 -7.26
CA LEU A 44 -8.86 -18.84 -8.43
C LEU A 44 -8.27 -17.99 -9.55
N ARG A 45 -8.78 -16.77 -9.75
CA ARG A 45 -8.23 -15.84 -10.74
C ARG A 45 -6.83 -15.39 -10.35
N LEU A 46 -6.61 -15.05 -9.08
CA LEU A 46 -5.31 -14.68 -8.52
C LEU A 46 -4.31 -15.83 -8.59
N ASP A 47 -4.76 -17.07 -8.38
CA ASP A 47 -3.99 -18.30 -8.58
C ASP A 47 -3.53 -18.45 -10.03
N LYS A 48 -4.47 -18.32 -10.98
CA LYS A 48 -4.20 -18.44 -12.42
C LYS A 48 -3.19 -17.41 -12.94
N ILE A 49 -3.19 -16.20 -12.40
CA ILE A 49 -2.23 -15.16 -12.80
C ILE A 49 -0.91 -15.22 -12.01
N GLY A 50 -0.75 -16.21 -11.12
CA GLY A 50 0.49 -16.44 -10.35
C GLY A 50 0.70 -15.43 -9.22
N PHE A 51 -0.37 -14.79 -8.71
CA PHE A 51 -0.28 -13.85 -7.59
C PHE A 51 -0.17 -14.60 -6.25
N LEU A 52 -0.95 -15.67 -6.12
CA LEU A 52 -0.98 -16.56 -4.97
C LEU A 52 -1.11 -18.00 -5.46
N GLN A 53 -0.97 -18.95 -4.54
CA GLN A 53 -1.32 -20.34 -4.73
C GLN A 53 -2.52 -20.67 -3.83
N LEU A 54 -3.61 -21.15 -4.42
CA LEU A 54 -4.76 -21.62 -3.66
C LEU A 54 -4.55 -23.09 -3.25
N LEU A 55 -4.64 -23.36 -1.95
CA LEU A 55 -4.43 -24.66 -1.33
C LEU A 55 -5.77 -25.24 -0.84
N PRO A 56 -5.84 -26.55 -0.54
CA PRO A 56 -7.04 -27.17 0.04
C PRO A 56 -7.53 -26.43 1.29
N ASN A 57 -8.85 -26.42 1.45
CA ASN A 57 -9.58 -25.67 2.49
C ASN A 57 -9.43 -24.15 2.36
N ASN A 58 -9.35 -23.64 1.12
CA ASN A 58 -9.25 -22.21 0.81
C ASN A 58 -8.04 -21.51 1.47
N ARG A 59 -7.00 -22.26 1.80
CA ARG A 59 -5.75 -21.70 2.33
C ARG A 59 -4.98 -21.02 1.21
N VAL A 60 -4.40 -19.88 1.48
CA VAL A 60 -3.66 -19.09 0.48
C VAL A 60 -2.18 -19.09 0.81
N LYS A 61 -1.34 -19.37 -0.18
CA LYS A 61 0.10 -19.16 -0.11
C LYS A 61 0.51 -18.10 -1.13
N LEU A 62 0.88 -16.91 -0.66
CA LEU A 62 1.34 -15.84 -1.55
C LEU A 62 2.58 -16.28 -2.33
N LEU A 63 2.56 -16.06 -3.65
CA LEU A 63 3.70 -16.30 -4.55
C LEU A 63 4.50 -15.02 -4.81
N VAL A 64 3.90 -13.87 -4.51
CA VAL A 64 4.57 -12.58 -4.48
C VAL A 64 5.37 -12.41 -3.19
N SER A 65 6.45 -11.61 -3.25
CA SER A 65 7.22 -11.27 -2.06
C SER A 65 6.32 -10.67 -0.98
N ARG A 66 6.43 -11.14 0.26
CA ARG A 66 5.75 -10.58 1.45
C ARG A 66 6.15 -9.13 1.73
N THR A 67 7.30 -8.69 1.21
CA THR A 67 7.71 -7.27 1.24
C THR A 67 7.18 -6.51 0.04
N PHE A 68 6.08 -6.97 -0.55
CA PHE A 68 5.44 -6.47 -1.77
C PHE A 68 5.88 -5.05 -2.09
N ARG A 69 6.89 -4.93 -2.96
CA ARG A 69 7.31 -3.64 -3.47
C ARG A 69 6.59 -3.49 -4.79
N TRP A 70 5.66 -2.54 -4.86
CA TRP A 70 5.13 -2.10 -6.15
C TRP A 70 6.29 -1.89 -7.11
N LEU A 71 6.16 -2.40 -8.35
CA LEU A 71 7.10 -2.03 -9.40
C LEU A 71 7.13 -0.49 -9.44
N PRO A 72 8.32 0.14 -9.39
CA PRO A 72 8.42 1.58 -9.54
C PRO A 72 7.76 1.99 -10.86
N HIS A 73 6.82 2.92 -10.78
CA HIS A 73 5.97 3.38 -11.90
C HIS A 73 5.07 2.29 -12.51
N GLY A 74 4.74 1.26 -11.72
CA GLY A 74 3.83 0.18 -12.10
C GLY A 74 2.35 0.59 -12.05
N PRO A 75 1.47 -0.16 -12.74
CA PRO A 75 0.02 0.06 -12.73
C PRO A 75 -0.59 0.13 -11.33
N ILE A 76 -0.20 -0.75 -10.40
CA ILE A 76 -0.82 -0.72 -9.07
C ILE A 76 -0.27 0.45 -8.23
N GLN A 77 1.01 0.82 -8.37
CA GLN A 77 1.51 2.04 -7.73
C GLN A 77 0.72 3.27 -8.19
N SER A 78 0.46 3.37 -9.50
CA SER A 78 -0.29 4.49 -10.08
C SER A 78 -1.72 4.53 -9.56
N TYR A 79 -2.38 3.37 -9.45
CA TYR A 79 -3.72 3.26 -8.87
C TYR A 79 -3.77 3.74 -7.41
N PHE A 80 -2.87 3.23 -6.54
CA PHE A 80 -2.84 3.65 -5.15
C PHE A 80 -2.41 5.11 -4.97
N LEU A 81 -1.51 5.64 -5.79
CA LEU A 81 -1.19 7.08 -5.75
C LEU A 81 -2.42 7.94 -6.08
N GLY A 82 -3.25 7.51 -7.03
CA GLY A 82 -4.54 8.16 -7.30
C GLY A 82 -5.49 8.15 -6.10
N LEU A 83 -5.60 7.02 -5.40
CA LEU A 83 -6.37 6.94 -4.15
C LEU A 83 -5.76 7.80 -3.04
N VAL A 84 -4.44 7.86 -2.94
CA VAL A 84 -3.76 8.67 -1.94
C VAL A 84 -4.11 10.15 -2.12
N GLU A 85 -4.07 10.64 -3.37
CA GLU A 85 -4.36 12.03 -3.69
C GLU A 85 -5.84 12.39 -3.48
N ASN A 86 -6.77 11.49 -3.79
CA ASN A 86 -8.21 11.80 -3.82
C ASN A 86 -9.00 11.34 -2.58
N ASP A 87 -8.43 10.49 -1.73
CA ASP A 87 -9.11 9.89 -0.58
C ASP A 87 -8.23 10.00 0.69
N PHE A 88 -7.07 9.34 0.72
CA PHE A 88 -6.22 9.27 1.92
C PHE A 88 -5.80 10.66 2.46
N LEU A 89 -5.33 11.56 1.59
CA LEU A 89 -4.88 12.90 1.99
C LEU A 89 -6.03 13.90 2.22
N THR A 90 -7.29 13.48 2.03
CA THR A 90 -8.46 14.29 2.37
C THR A 90 -8.86 14.18 3.85
N SER A 91 -8.33 13.17 4.56
CA SER A 91 -8.49 13.05 6.01
C SER A 91 -7.90 14.25 6.75
N ARG A 92 -8.45 14.53 7.94
CA ARG A 92 -7.93 15.53 8.87
C ARG A 92 -6.72 15.05 9.67
N PHE A 93 -6.48 13.73 9.71
CA PHE A 93 -5.43 13.09 10.50
C PHE A 93 -5.49 13.43 12.00
N ASP A 94 -6.71 13.52 12.55
CA ASP A 94 -6.98 13.81 13.97
C ASP A 94 -7.67 12.64 14.71
N GLY A 95 -7.80 11.48 14.07
CA GLY A 95 -8.29 10.24 14.68
C GLY A 95 -7.23 9.50 15.50
N GLU A 96 -7.68 8.49 16.25
CA GLU A 96 -6.78 7.60 16.99
C GLU A 96 -5.87 6.81 16.02
N GLY A 97 -4.56 6.82 16.29
CA GLY A 97 -3.57 6.20 15.41
C GLY A 97 -3.26 6.98 14.14
N GLU A 98 -3.91 8.12 13.90
CA GLU A 98 -3.61 9.00 12.77
C GLU A 98 -2.54 10.03 13.13
N TRP A 99 -1.67 10.33 12.18
CA TRP A 99 -0.66 11.38 12.32
C TRP A 99 -0.18 11.84 10.94
N MET A 100 -0.08 13.16 10.77
CA MET A 100 0.52 13.75 9.57
C MET A 100 1.40 14.95 9.92
N GLN A 101 2.62 14.96 9.38
CA GLN A 101 3.53 16.10 9.47
C GLN A 101 4.18 16.40 8.12
N LEU A 102 4.06 17.64 7.67
CA LEU A 102 4.80 18.16 6.51
C LEU A 102 6.09 18.86 6.98
N ILE A 103 7.24 18.43 6.46
CA ILE A 103 8.55 18.98 6.80
C ILE A 103 9.19 19.58 5.55
N ASN A 104 9.46 20.89 5.58
CA ASN A 104 10.15 21.62 4.51
C ASN A 104 11.48 22.15 5.02
N VAL A 105 12.59 21.52 4.62
CA VAL A 105 13.94 21.85 5.08
C VAL A 105 14.97 21.75 3.95
N MET A 106 16.10 22.43 4.11
CA MET A 106 17.26 22.25 3.25
C MET A 106 18.23 21.27 3.92
N LEU A 107 18.65 20.24 3.20
CA LEU A 107 19.54 19.20 3.68
C LEU A 107 20.74 19.04 2.74
N SER A 108 21.89 18.67 3.32
CA SER A 108 23.05 18.26 2.54
C SER A 108 22.74 16.95 1.77
N ARG A 109 23.50 16.66 0.70
CA ARG A 109 23.38 15.38 -0.02
C ARG A 109 23.55 14.17 0.90
N THR A 110 24.50 14.24 1.83
CA THR A 110 24.75 13.20 2.83
C THR A 110 23.53 12.98 3.73
N SER A 111 22.92 14.06 4.22
CA SER A 111 21.71 14.00 5.05
C SER A 111 20.50 13.48 4.26
N ILE A 112 20.37 13.80 2.98
CA ILE A 112 19.32 13.25 2.09
C ILE A 112 19.47 11.72 1.96
N LEU A 113 20.68 11.21 1.74
CA LEU A 113 20.93 9.77 1.66
C LEU A 113 20.61 9.06 2.99
N GLN A 114 21.00 9.67 4.11
CA GLN A 114 20.69 9.15 5.45
C GLN A 114 19.17 9.11 5.69
N LEU A 115 18.44 10.17 5.33
CA LEU A 115 16.98 10.22 5.42
C LEU A 115 16.33 9.11 4.59
N GLN A 116 16.75 8.94 3.33
CA GLN A 116 16.22 7.89 2.45
C GLN A 116 16.46 6.49 3.02
N ASN A 117 17.63 6.24 3.61
CA ASN A 117 17.93 4.96 4.24
C ASN A 117 17.06 4.71 5.48
N ARG A 118 16.84 5.74 6.32
CA ARG A 118 15.94 5.65 7.48
C ARG A 118 14.49 5.37 7.07
N LEU A 119 13.98 6.04 6.04
CA LEU A 119 12.62 5.77 5.52
C LEU A 119 12.46 4.34 5.01
N LYS A 120 13.46 3.83 4.27
CA LYS A 120 13.48 2.43 3.80
C LYS A 120 13.54 1.44 4.96
N GLN A 121 14.24 1.78 6.03
CA GLN A 121 14.35 0.95 7.23
C GLN A 121 13.02 0.91 7.99
N LEU A 122 12.40 2.08 8.21
CA LEU A 122 11.07 2.17 8.82
C LEU A 122 10.02 1.37 8.03
N ALA A 123 10.04 1.43 6.68
CA ALA A 123 9.14 0.63 5.86
C ALA A 123 9.30 -0.89 6.08
N LYS A 124 10.54 -1.36 6.30
CA LYS A 124 10.80 -2.77 6.63
C LYS A 124 10.29 -3.13 8.03
N GLU A 125 10.45 -2.23 8.99
CA GLU A 125 9.99 -2.42 10.37
C GLU A 125 8.47 -2.52 10.44
N VAL A 126 7.74 -1.64 9.73
CA VAL A 126 6.27 -1.73 9.61
C VAL A 126 5.84 -3.06 8.98
N ALA A 127 6.52 -3.51 7.92
CA ALA A 127 6.23 -4.81 7.31
C ALA A 127 6.52 -6.00 8.26
N ALA A 128 7.53 -5.87 9.13
CA ALA A 128 7.82 -6.87 10.15
C ALA A 128 6.76 -6.86 11.26
N MET A 129 6.31 -5.69 11.74
CA MET A 129 5.20 -5.57 12.69
C MET A 129 3.94 -6.25 12.15
N HIS A 130 3.58 -6.00 10.89
CA HIS A 130 2.45 -6.68 10.25
C HIS A 130 2.58 -8.22 10.27
N GLN A 131 3.78 -8.76 10.01
CA GLN A 131 4.01 -10.20 10.06
C GLN A 131 3.94 -10.74 11.49
N THR A 132 4.45 -9.99 12.46
CA THR A 132 4.30 -10.31 13.88
C THR A 132 2.84 -10.35 14.23
N ASP A 133 2.04 -9.34 13.91
CA ASP A 133 0.63 -9.24 14.34
C ASP A 133 -0.32 -10.16 13.57
N ALA A 134 0.15 -10.82 12.50
CA ALA A 134 -0.67 -11.69 11.67
C ALA A 134 -1.24 -12.93 12.40
N HIS A 135 -0.68 -13.32 13.54
CA HIS A 135 -1.19 -14.42 14.37
C HIS A 135 -2.32 -13.99 15.32
N LEU A 136 -2.53 -12.69 15.51
CA LEU A 136 -3.59 -12.17 16.36
C LEU A 136 -4.97 -12.38 15.71
N PRO A 137 -6.04 -12.50 16.51
CA PRO A 137 -7.41 -12.44 16.02
C PRO A 137 -7.64 -11.22 15.13
N PHE A 138 -8.52 -11.34 14.13
CA PHE A 138 -8.77 -10.27 13.17
C PHE A 138 -9.29 -9.00 13.86
N GLU A 139 -10.06 -9.16 14.94
CA GLU A 139 -10.66 -8.11 15.74
C GLU A 139 -9.65 -7.30 16.56
N GLU A 140 -8.46 -7.85 16.80
CA GLU A 140 -7.35 -7.17 17.49
C GLU A 140 -6.39 -6.47 16.51
N ARG A 141 -6.70 -6.51 15.21
CA ARG A 141 -5.86 -5.98 14.15
C ARG A 141 -6.53 -4.79 13.49
N PHE A 142 -5.83 -3.66 13.49
CA PHE A 142 -6.32 -2.43 12.88
C PHE A 142 -5.71 -2.21 11.50
N ALA A 143 -6.54 -1.77 10.56
CA ALA A 143 -6.05 -1.38 9.24
C ALA A 143 -5.28 -0.06 9.35
N ILE A 144 -4.02 -0.07 8.94
CA ILE A 144 -3.18 1.13 8.88
C ILE A 144 -2.55 1.26 7.50
N SER A 145 -2.58 2.48 6.96
CA SER A 145 -1.95 2.82 5.68
C SER A 145 -0.87 3.87 5.92
N CYS A 146 0.37 3.57 5.50
CA CYS A 146 1.51 4.46 5.71
C CYS A 146 2.05 4.96 4.36
N LEU A 147 2.08 6.28 4.17
CA LEU A 147 2.75 6.93 3.04
C LEU A 147 4.09 7.52 3.49
N LEU A 148 5.19 6.95 3.00
CA LEU A 148 6.54 7.46 3.25
C LEU A 148 7.11 8.01 1.95
N ALA A 149 7.37 9.31 1.89
CA ALA A 149 7.93 9.96 0.72
C ALA A 149 8.88 11.09 1.10
N ALA A 150 9.99 11.21 0.36
CA ALA A 150 10.89 12.35 0.44
C ALA A 150 11.48 12.64 -0.94
N ARG A 151 11.35 13.89 -1.39
CA ARG A 151 11.97 14.37 -2.63
C ARG A 151 12.28 15.87 -2.50
N PRO A 152 13.25 16.38 -3.26
CA PRO A 152 13.32 17.81 -3.52
C PRO A 152 11.97 18.26 -4.10
N TRP A 153 11.35 19.24 -3.45
CA TRP A 153 10.05 19.75 -3.87
C TRP A 153 9.96 21.24 -3.62
N MET A 154 9.35 21.91 -4.59
CA MET A 154 8.95 23.29 -4.49
C MET A 154 7.56 23.39 -5.11
N PRO A 155 6.57 23.94 -4.38
CA PRO A 155 5.25 24.21 -4.93
C PRO A 155 5.33 25.00 -6.23
N ALA A 156 4.44 24.71 -7.17
CA ALA A 156 4.46 25.36 -8.49
C ALA A 156 4.33 26.88 -8.39
N SER A 157 3.48 27.36 -7.48
CA SER A 157 3.32 28.79 -7.17
C SER A 157 4.64 29.43 -6.71
N PHE A 158 5.48 28.72 -5.95
CA PHE A 158 6.76 29.26 -5.46
C PHE A 158 7.82 29.26 -6.56
N ARG A 159 7.79 28.27 -7.46
CA ARG A 159 8.71 28.23 -8.62
C ARG A 159 8.58 29.46 -9.51
N GLN A 160 7.37 30.00 -9.65
CA GLN A 160 7.10 31.22 -10.42
C GLN A 160 7.78 32.47 -9.83
N LEU A 161 8.14 32.43 -8.54
CA LEU A 161 8.79 33.54 -7.84
C LEU A 161 10.32 33.43 -7.86
N LEU A 162 10.90 32.38 -8.45
CA LEU A 162 12.34 32.28 -8.60
C LEU A 162 12.84 33.43 -9.49
N ARG A 163 13.95 34.05 -9.09
CA ARG A 163 14.66 34.95 -9.98
C ARG A 163 15.08 34.19 -11.23
N GLN A 164 14.73 34.72 -12.40
CA GLN A 164 15.25 34.22 -13.66
C GLN A 164 16.78 34.37 -13.65
N PRO A 165 17.54 33.38 -14.15
CA PRO A 165 18.96 33.55 -14.33
C PRO A 165 19.22 34.79 -15.20
N PRO A 166 20.28 35.58 -14.93
CA PRO A 166 20.70 36.63 -15.85
C PRO A 166 20.96 36.00 -17.23
N ALA A 167 20.52 36.71 -18.28
CA ALA A 167 20.68 36.30 -19.67
C ALA A 167 22.15 36.13 -20.06
#